data_AF-A0A5J5AFQ8-F1
#
_entry.id   AF-A0A5J5AFQ8-F1
#
_cell.length_a   1.000
_cell.length_b   1.000
_cell.length_c   1.000
_cell.angle_alpha   90.00
_cell.angle_beta   90.00
_cell.angle_gamma   90.00
#
_symmetry.space_group_name_H-M   'P 1'
#
loop_
_entity.id
_entity.type
_entity.pdbx_description
1 polymer ?
#
loop_
_entity_poly.entity_id
_entity_poly.type
_entity_poly.pdbx_seq_one_letter_code
_entity_poly.pdbx_strand_id
1 'polypeptide(L)'
;MDSDNSSDAISTIWKHSYKGGQWRPCINNSSGGLPESNGYIYVEANGGLNQQRTSICNAVAVAGYLNATLVIPYFHFHSIWRDPSKFSDIYDEDYFVSALENDVRVVSRIPGYLMERFDYNVSNVYNFRVKAWSPIQYYRDTVLPRLLEEKVIRISPFANRLSFDAPPVVQRLRCLANYEALRFSNPILTLGETLVARMKERSANNSGKYISVHLRFEEDMVAFSCCVYDGGEREKEDMKAARERGWKGKLRNLVALFVLGRSGLMGNVPLLL
;
A
#
# COMPACT_ATOMS: atom_id res chain seq x y z
N MET A 1 13.54 -28.73 -38.92
CA MET A 1 12.76 -27.51 -39.22
C MET A 1 11.57 -27.56 -38.29
N ASP A 2 11.75 -27.05 -37.06
CA ASP A 2 10.71 -27.04 -36.02
C ASP A 2 10.28 -25.59 -35.79
N SER A 3 9.52 -25.05 -36.74
CA SER A 3 8.69 -23.87 -36.54
C SER A 3 7.28 -24.35 -36.19
N ASP A 4 6.62 -23.65 -35.26
CA ASP A 4 5.18 -23.72 -34.97
C ASP A 4 4.71 -24.48 -33.72
N ASN A 5 5.32 -24.19 -32.56
CA ASN A 5 4.62 -24.37 -31.27
C ASN A 5 4.62 -23.10 -30.38
N SER A 6 5.21 -21.99 -30.86
CA SER A 6 5.29 -20.73 -30.13
C SER A 6 4.08 -19.81 -30.35
N SER A 7 3.42 -19.90 -31.51
CA SER A 7 2.29 -19.04 -31.88
C SER A 7 1.04 -19.32 -31.03
N ASP A 8 0.77 -20.59 -30.75
CA ASP A 8 -0.39 -21.02 -29.95
C ASP A 8 -0.29 -20.61 -28.48
N ALA A 9 0.90 -20.65 -27.90
CA ALA A 9 1.15 -20.21 -26.52
C ALA A 9 0.90 -18.70 -26.34
N ILE A 10 1.31 -17.85 -27.30
CA ILE A 10 1.11 -16.40 -27.22
C ILE A 10 -0.37 -16.03 -27.39
N SER A 11 -1.11 -16.78 -28.20
CA SER A 11 -2.55 -16.52 -28.43
C SER A 11 -3.41 -16.76 -27.17
N THR A 12 -2.96 -17.65 -26.27
CA THR A 12 -3.68 -18.03 -25.05
C THR A 12 -3.38 -17.12 -23.86
N ILE A 13 -2.27 -16.36 -23.86
CA ILE A 13 -1.91 -15.38 -22.80
C ILE A 13 -3.04 -14.36 -22.58
N TRP A 14 -3.75 -14.00 -23.64
CA TRP A 14 -4.81 -12.98 -23.59
C TRP A 14 -6.18 -13.55 -23.20
N LYS A 15 -6.32 -14.88 -23.09
CA LYS A 15 -7.57 -15.53 -22.66
C LYS A 15 -7.62 -15.51 -21.13
N HIS A 16 -8.79 -15.19 -20.57
CA HIS A 16 -8.99 -15.26 -19.12
C HIS A 16 -8.80 -16.71 -18.65
N SER A 17 -7.73 -16.96 -17.88
CA SER A 17 -7.35 -18.31 -17.44
C SER A 17 -8.22 -18.84 -16.28
N TYR A 18 -9.13 -18.04 -15.74
CA TYR A 18 -9.85 -18.36 -14.50
C TYR A 18 -11.25 -18.92 -14.77
N LYS A 19 -11.42 -20.24 -14.56
CA LYS A 19 -12.72 -20.95 -14.61
C LYS A 19 -13.44 -21.01 -13.24
N GLY A 20 -12.86 -20.41 -12.18
CA GLY A 20 -13.26 -20.62 -10.77
C GLY A 20 -14.23 -19.60 -10.16
N GLY A 21 -14.71 -18.61 -10.91
CA GLY A 21 -15.66 -17.60 -10.44
C GLY A 21 -15.39 -16.20 -11.01
N GLN A 22 -16.44 -15.40 -11.17
CA GLN A 22 -16.33 -14.00 -11.61
C GLN A 22 -15.75 -13.14 -10.48
N TRP A 23 -14.80 -12.25 -10.82
CA TRP A 23 -14.39 -11.17 -9.92
C TRP A 23 -15.64 -10.40 -9.48
N ARG A 24 -15.84 -10.27 -8.17
CA ARG A 24 -16.96 -9.51 -7.63
C ARG A 24 -16.46 -8.15 -7.16
N PRO A 25 -17.17 -7.07 -7.45
CA PRO A 25 -16.90 -5.78 -6.83
C PRO A 25 -16.91 -5.93 -5.31
N CYS A 26 -15.91 -5.35 -4.66
CA CYS A 26 -15.83 -5.25 -3.21
C CYS A 26 -16.49 -3.97 -2.68
N ILE A 27 -17.10 -3.18 -3.58
CA ILE A 27 -17.65 -1.86 -3.32
C ILE A 27 -19.14 -1.93 -3.63
N ASN A 28 -19.95 -1.53 -2.66
CA ASN A 28 -21.36 -1.22 -2.85
C ASN A 28 -21.55 0.19 -2.30
N ASN A 29 -22.19 1.07 -3.07
CA ASN A 29 -22.42 2.45 -2.65
C ASN A 29 -23.34 2.47 -1.44
N SER A 30 -22.82 2.97 -0.33
CA SER A 30 -23.58 3.35 0.85
C SER A 30 -24.34 4.63 0.50
N SER A 31 -25.65 4.62 0.73
CA SER A 31 -26.50 5.80 0.63
C SER A 31 -26.99 6.13 2.04
N GLY A 32 -26.42 7.19 2.62
CA GLY A 32 -26.79 7.62 3.96
C GLY A 32 -25.83 8.67 4.52
N GLY A 33 -26.36 9.64 5.25
CA GLY A 33 -25.54 10.59 5.98
C GLY A 33 -24.77 9.89 7.10
N LEU A 34 -23.50 10.26 7.26
CA LEU A 34 -22.69 9.79 8.38
C LEU A 34 -23.19 10.42 9.69
N PRO A 35 -23.23 9.66 10.82
CA PRO A 35 -23.60 10.20 12.13
C PRO A 35 -22.59 11.25 12.62
N GLU A 36 -22.73 11.77 13.83
CA GLU A 36 -21.73 12.68 14.41
C GLU A 36 -20.38 11.96 14.63
N SER A 37 -19.27 12.68 14.48
CA SER A 37 -17.92 12.12 14.60
C SER A 37 -17.52 11.83 16.05
N ASN A 38 -16.88 10.69 16.28
CA ASN A 38 -16.28 10.39 17.59
C ASN A 38 -14.99 11.22 17.87
N GLY A 39 -14.38 11.81 16.84
CA GLY A 39 -13.17 12.63 16.96
C GLY A 39 -12.35 12.67 15.67
N TYR A 40 -11.13 13.19 15.74
CA TYR A 40 -10.19 13.34 14.63
C TYR A 40 -9.01 12.40 14.79
N ILE A 41 -8.72 11.64 13.74
CA ILE A 41 -7.56 10.75 13.67
C ILE A 41 -6.57 11.35 12.67
N TYR A 42 -5.37 11.67 13.15
CA TYR A 42 -4.24 12.08 12.34
C TYR A 42 -3.26 10.92 12.20
N VAL A 43 -2.98 10.50 10.97
CA VAL A 43 -2.07 9.38 10.67
C VAL A 43 -0.86 9.87 9.92
N GLU A 44 0.32 9.39 10.34
CA GLU A 44 1.54 9.54 9.57
C GLU A 44 1.82 8.25 8.79
N ALA A 45 1.70 8.34 7.46
CA ALA A 45 2.07 7.28 6.57
C ALA A 45 3.61 7.26 6.45
N ASN A 46 4.21 6.17 6.91
CA ASN A 46 5.66 5.98 6.94
C ASN A 46 6.06 4.74 6.12
N GLY A 47 7.31 4.71 5.67
CA GLY A 47 7.84 3.66 4.78
C GLY A 47 7.84 4.08 3.31
N GLY A 48 8.04 3.12 2.40
CA GLY A 48 8.02 3.35 0.95
C GLY A 48 6.60 3.54 0.39
N LEU A 49 6.48 4.00 -0.86
CA LEU A 49 5.19 4.42 -1.45
C LEU A 49 4.08 3.36 -1.37
N ASN A 50 4.39 2.09 -1.66
CA ASN A 50 3.40 0.99 -1.54
C ASN A 50 2.99 0.71 -0.08
N GLN A 51 3.91 0.91 0.87
CA GLN A 51 3.60 0.79 2.30
C GLN A 51 2.73 1.96 2.74
N GLN A 52 3.03 3.17 2.29
CA GLN A 52 2.20 4.36 2.53
C GLN A 52 0.80 4.18 1.97
N ARG A 53 0.65 3.67 0.74
CA ARG A 53 -0.65 3.29 0.15
C ARG A 53 -1.44 2.37 1.08
N THR A 54 -0.79 1.31 1.57
CA THR A 54 -1.42 0.36 2.50
C THR A 54 -1.81 1.02 3.83
N SER A 55 -0.96 1.91 4.35
CA SER A 55 -1.24 2.70 5.56
C SER A 55 -2.44 3.63 5.38
N ILE A 56 -2.58 4.29 4.24
CA ILE A 56 -3.73 5.15 3.94
C ILE A 56 -5.02 4.31 3.92
N CYS A 57 -5.02 3.18 3.22
CA CYS A 57 -6.17 2.28 3.17
C CYS A 57 -6.57 1.77 4.57
N ASN A 58 -5.58 1.44 5.41
CA ASN A 58 -5.83 1.07 6.79
C ASN A 58 -6.36 2.24 7.63
N ALA A 59 -5.91 3.47 7.37
CA ALA A 59 -6.36 4.65 8.10
C ALA A 59 -7.83 4.96 7.80
N VAL A 60 -8.23 4.88 6.52
CA VAL A 60 -9.63 4.98 6.09
C VAL A 60 -10.47 3.91 6.78
N ALA A 61 -10.00 2.65 6.77
CA ALA A 61 -10.73 1.55 7.37
C ALA A 61 -10.90 1.69 8.89
N VAL A 62 -9.86 2.14 9.61
CA VAL A 62 -9.92 2.43 11.05
C VAL A 62 -10.86 3.60 11.32
N ALA A 63 -10.74 4.69 10.58
CA ALA A 63 -11.57 5.88 10.77
C ALA A 63 -13.06 5.56 10.55
N GLY A 64 -13.40 4.86 9.47
CA GLY A 64 -14.78 4.41 9.21
C GLY A 64 -15.29 3.45 10.29
N TYR A 65 -14.49 2.46 10.70
CA TYR A 65 -14.88 1.53 11.76
C TYR A 65 -15.12 2.21 13.11
N LEU A 66 -14.35 3.25 13.44
CA LEU A 66 -14.49 4.03 14.66
C LEU A 66 -15.48 5.20 14.53
N ASN A 67 -16.12 5.39 13.37
CA ASN A 67 -16.94 6.57 13.07
C ASN A 67 -16.19 7.90 13.39
N ALA A 68 -14.91 7.95 13.06
CA ALA A 68 -14.03 9.10 13.26
C ALA A 68 -13.87 9.89 11.98
N THR A 69 -13.47 11.16 12.12
CA THR A 69 -13.03 11.98 11.01
C THR A 69 -11.55 11.72 10.76
N LEU A 70 -11.20 11.29 9.55
CA LEU A 70 -9.82 11.12 9.12
C LEU A 70 -9.27 12.48 8.66
N VAL A 71 -8.14 12.88 9.22
CA VAL A 71 -7.34 13.95 8.62
C VAL A 71 -6.50 13.35 7.50
N ILE A 72 -6.44 14.02 6.34
CA ILE A 72 -5.67 13.54 5.19
C ILE A 72 -4.27 13.09 5.63
N PRO A 73 -3.88 11.83 5.36
CA PRO A 73 -2.65 11.27 5.90
C PRO A 73 -1.42 12.07 5.50
N TYR A 74 -0.57 12.35 6.48
CA TYR A 74 0.68 13.06 6.26
C TYR A 74 1.78 12.08 5.81
N PHE A 75 2.48 12.41 4.73
CA PHE A 75 3.63 11.64 4.28
C PHE A 75 4.86 12.07 5.05
N HIS A 76 5.37 11.15 5.87
CA HIS A 76 6.59 11.42 6.63
C HIS A 76 7.78 11.49 5.67
N PHE A 77 8.57 12.55 5.78
CA PHE A 77 9.82 12.68 5.01
C PHE A 77 10.71 11.47 5.30
N HIS A 78 11.01 10.70 4.26
CA HIS A 78 11.78 9.48 4.41
C HIS A 78 13.24 9.76 4.10
N SER A 79 14.14 9.53 5.06
CA SER A 79 15.57 9.83 4.92
C SER A 79 16.27 9.08 3.76
N ILE A 80 15.77 7.87 3.44
CA ILE A 80 16.25 7.06 2.30
C ILE A 80 15.80 7.64 0.96
N TRP A 81 14.49 7.84 0.76
CA TRP A 81 13.94 8.29 -0.54
C TRP A 81 14.14 9.79 -0.78
N ARG A 82 14.36 10.57 0.29
CA ARG A 82 14.51 12.04 0.26
C ARG A 82 13.40 12.74 -0.52
N ASP A 83 12.21 12.16 -0.49
CA ASP A 83 11.05 12.63 -1.23
C ASP A 83 10.26 13.64 -0.36
N PRO A 84 10.13 14.90 -0.78
CA PRO A 84 9.35 15.92 -0.08
C PRO A 84 7.87 15.93 -0.48
N SER A 85 7.44 15.03 -1.38
CA SER A 85 6.07 14.99 -1.91
C SER A 85 5.04 14.87 -0.79
N LYS A 86 3.98 15.66 -0.91
CA LYS A 86 2.81 15.63 -0.05
C LYS A 86 1.74 14.70 -0.63
N PHE A 87 0.65 14.52 0.12
CA PHE A 87 -0.49 13.72 -0.33
C PHE A 87 -1.01 14.17 -1.69
N SER A 88 -1.24 15.48 -1.86
CA SER A 88 -1.79 16.08 -3.09
C SER A 88 -0.83 16.07 -4.29
N ASP A 89 0.47 15.92 -4.07
CA ASP A 89 1.43 15.76 -5.17
C ASP A 89 1.27 14.38 -5.83
N ILE A 90 0.89 13.36 -5.06
CA ILE A 90 0.77 11.97 -5.51
C ILE A 90 -0.68 11.60 -5.85
N TYR A 91 -1.64 12.00 -5.03
CA TYR A 91 -3.04 11.61 -5.14
C TYR A 91 -3.95 12.82 -5.32
N ASP A 92 -5.07 12.62 -6.00
CA ASP A 92 -6.13 13.62 -6.14
C ASP A 92 -6.86 13.77 -4.79
N GLU A 93 -6.55 14.85 -4.07
CA GLU A 93 -7.07 15.12 -2.72
C GLU A 93 -8.59 15.34 -2.72
N ASP A 94 -9.10 16.12 -3.66
CA ASP A 94 -10.53 16.44 -3.75
C ASP A 94 -11.33 15.19 -4.11
N TYR A 95 -10.83 14.40 -5.06
CA TYR A 95 -11.44 13.13 -5.41
C TYR A 95 -11.42 12.15 -4.23
N PHE A 96 -10.30 12.05 -3.50
CA PHE A 96 -10.19 11.19 -2.32
C PHE A 96 -11.24 11.54 -1.24
N VAL A 97 -11.48 12.83 -0.99
CA VAL A 97 -12.50 13.29 -0.05
C VAL A 97 -13.90 12.94 -0.54
N SER A 98 -14.22 13.25 -1.80
CA SER A 98 -15.54 12.98 -2.39
C SER A 98 -15.88 11.49 -2.48
N ALA A 99 -14.91 10.65 -2.86
CA ALA A 99 -15.11 9.20 -3.01
C ALA A 99 -15.37 8.48 -1.68
N LEU A 100 -15.04 9.11 -0.55
CA LEU A 100 -15.23 8.55 0.79
C LEU A 100 -16.40 9.20 1.56
N GLU A 101 -17.06 10.21 1.01
CA GLU A 101 -17.99 11.08 1.75
C GLU A 101 -19.13 10.34 2.47
N ASN A 102 -19.60 9.22 1.90
CA ASN A 102 -20.69 8.40 2.43
C ASN A 102 -20.21 7.30 3.38
N ASP A 103 -18.89 7.13 3.54
CA ASP A 103 -18.28 6.02 4.28
C ASP A 103 -17.39 6.50 5.43
N VAL A 104 -16.62 7.57 5.20
CA VAL A 104 -15.66 8.14 6.15
C VAL A 104 -15.58 9.66 5.95
N ARG A 105 -15.77 10.44 7.02
CA ARG A 105 -15.52 11.88 6.95
C ARG A 105 -14.02 12.12 6.81
N VAL A 106 -13.61 12.82 5.76
CA VAL A 106 -12.21 13.20 5.52
C VAL A 106 -12.08 14.72 5.50
N VAL A 107 -11.05 15.25 6.17
CA VAL A 107 -10.74 16.69 6.19
C VAL A 107 -9.26 16.92 5.93
N SER A 108 -8.91 18.05 5.30
CA SER A 108 -7.51 18.42 5.06
C SER A 108 -6.77 18.88 6.33
N ARG A 109 -7.49 19.41 7.32
CA ARG A 109 -6.92 19.89 8.57
C ARG A 109 -7.87 19.73 9.75
N ILE A 110 -7.29 19.59 10.94
CA ILE A 110 -8.02 19.62 12.20
C ILE A 110 -8.59 21.04 12.41
N PRO A 111 -9.84 21.20 12.85
CA PRO A 111 -10.41 22.52 13.13
C PRO A 111 -9.56 23.34 14.11
N GLY A 112 -9.42 24.64 13.83
CA GLY A 112 -8.53 25.54 14.59
C GLY A 112 -8.86 25.61 16.10
N TYR A 113 -10.15 25.62 16.45
CA TYR A 113 -10.59 25.63 17.85
C TYR A 113 -10.20 24.36 18.63
N LEU A 114 -10.03 23.22 17.95
CA LEU A 114 -9.51 22.00 18.57
C LEU A 114 -7.99 21.99 18.66
N MET A 115 -7.30 22.71 17.77
CA MET A 115 -5.84 22.80 17.75
C MET A 115 -5.29 23.85 18.71
N GLU A 116 -6.11 24.78 19.19
CA GLU A 116 -5.74 25.81 20.17
C GLU A 116 -5.18 25.20 21.47
N ARG A 117 -5.81 24.13 21.99
CA ARG A 117 -5.31 23.38 23.16
C ARG A 117 -3.97 22.66 22.95
N PHE A 118 -3.44 22.67 21.73
CA PHE A 118 -2.17 22.05 21.35
C PHE A 118 -1.17 23.08 20.81
N ASP A 119 -1.41 24.38 21.01
CA ASP A 119 -0.59 25.48 20.46
C ASP A 119 -0.41 25.39 18.94
N TYR A 120 -1.42 24.89 18.23
CA TYR A 120 -1.38 24.62 16.80
C TYR A 120 -0.24 23.67 16.36
N ASN A 121 0.31 22.88 17.29
CA ASN A 121 1.41 21.96 17.03
C ASN A 121 0.94 20.50 17.13
N VAL A 122 0.94 19.80 16.00
CA VAL A 122 0.55 18.37 15.91
C VAL A 122 1.47 17.46 16.75
N SER A 123 2.68 17.90 17.10
CA SER A 123 3.58 17.16 18.00
C SER A 123 3.08 17.13 19.45
N ASN A 124 2.24 18.09 19.85
CA ASN A 124 1.63 18.15 21.18
C ASN A 124 0.36 17.29 21.29
N VAL A 125 -0.18 16.83 20.16
CA VAL A 125 -1.33 15.90 20.12
C VAL A 125 -0.90 14.53 20.67
N TYR A 126 -1.76 13.89 21.47
CA TYR A 126 -1.49 12.57 22.03
C TYR A 126 -1.14 11.56 20.92
N ASN A 127 0.09 11.05 20.95
CA ASN A 127 0.56 10.04 20.01
C ASN A 127 0.25 8.62 20.51
N PHE A 128 -0.76 8.02 19.92
CA PHE A 128 -1.19 6.65 20.18
C PHE A 128 -0.25 5.65 19.49
N ARG A 129 0.47 4.85 20.29
CA ARG A 129 1.37 3.81 19.77
C ARG A 129 0.67 2.46 19.66
N VAL A 130 0.25 2.11 18.44
CA VAL A 130 -0.38 0.83 18.14
C VAL A 130 0.67 -0.26 17.90
N LYS A 131 0.40 -1.49 18.36
CA LYS A 131 1.28 -2.64 18.11
C LYS A 131 1.20 -3.05 16.62
N ALA A 132 2.25 -3.69 16.11
CA ALA A 132 2.19 -4.21 14.74
C ALA A 132 1.09 -5.27 14.63
N TRP A 133 0.35 -5.24 13.52
CA TRP A 133 -0.72 -6.19 13.22
C TRP A 133 -1.81 -6.27 14.29
N SER A 134 -2.14 -5.14 14.93
CA SER A 134 -3.23 -5.10 15.90
C SER A 134 -4.58 -5.44 15.24
N PRO A 135 -5.41 -6.30 15.87
CA PRO A 135 -6.73 -6.64 15.37
C PRO A 135 -7.66 -5.42 15.39
N ILE A 136 -8.68 -5.39 14.54
CA ILE A 136 -9.61 -4.24 14.52
C ILE A 136 -10.28 -4.02 15.88
N GLN A 137 -10.54 -5.08 16.63
CA GLN A 137 -11.16 -5.01 17.95
C GLN A 137 -10.31 -4.20 18.96
N TYR A 138 -8.98 -4.22 18.83
CA TYR A 138 -8.09 -3.37 19.63
C TYR A 138 -8.37 -1.87 19.41
N TYR A 139 -8.72 -1.47 18.19
CA TYR A 139 -9.08 -0.09 17.91
C TYR A 139 -10.38 0.31 18.63
N ARG A 140 -11.37 -0.59 18.66
CA ARG A 140 -12.60 -0.36 19.43
C ARG A 140 -12.35 -0.30 20.94
N ASP A 141 -11.56 -1.23 21.47
CA ASP A 141 -11.45 -1.40 22.92
C ASP A 141 -10.40 -0.48 23.56
N THR A 142 -9.39 -0.03 22.79
CA THR A 142 -8.26 0.74 23.32
C THR A 142 -8.11 2.11 22.66
N VAL A 143 -8.31 2.21 21.34
CA VAL A 143 -8.13 3.49 20.62
C VAL A 143 -9.36 4.39 20.77
N LEU A 144 -10.56 3.84 20.63
CA LEU A 144 -11.81 4.60 20.69
C LEU A 144 -12.03 5.32 22.03
N PRO A 145 -11.81 4.69 23.22
CA PRO A 145 -11.96 5.41 24.48
C PRO A 145 -11.05 6.63 24.58
N ARG A 146 -9.79 6.51 24.13
CA ARG A 146 -8.84 7.62 24.09
C ARG A 146 -9.22 8.67 23.06
N LEU A 147 -9.77 8.27 21.91
CA LEU A 147 -10.29 9.19 20.90
C LEU A 147 -11.44 10.04 21.45
N LEU A 148 -12.36 9.43 22.19
CA LEU A 148 -13.50 10.12 22.78
C LEU A 148 -13.07 11.13 23.86
N GLU A 149 -12.06 10.78 24.65
CA GLU A 149 -11.45 11.62 25.69
C GLU A 149 -10.67 12.80 25.08
N GLU A 150 -9.74 12.51 24.16
CA GLU A 150 -8.83 13.53 23.62
C GLU A 150 -9.45 14.36 22.48
N LYS A 151 -10.49 13.85 21.82
CA LYS A 151 -11.11 14.35 20.57
C LYS A 151 -10.20 14.41 19.36
N VAL A 152 -8.89 14.51 19.55
CA VAL A 152 -7.86 14.50 18.51
C VAL A 152 -6.75 13.56 18.95
N ILE A 153 -6.46 12.55 18.14
CA ILE A 153 -5.32 11.64 18.38
C ILE A 153 -4.44 11.57 17.14
N ARG A 154 -3.14 11.41 17.38
CA ARG A 154 -2.15 11.09 16.35
C ARG A 154 -1.77 9.62 16.47
N ILE A 155 -1.64 8.92 15.36
CA ILE A 155 -1.13 7.54 15.34
C ILE A 155 0.13 7.50 14.49
N SER A 156 1.29 7.44 15.14
CA SER A 156 2.59 7.37 14.46
C SER A 156 3.61 6.53 15.24
N PRO A 157 4.30 5.59 14.58
CA PRO A 157 4.19 5.21 13.16
C PRO A 157 2.98 4.32 12.86
N PHE A 158 2.41 4.42 11.66
CA PHE A 158 1.20 3.69 11.25
C PHE A 158 1.41 2.54 10.25
N ALA A 159 2.63 2.33 9.75
CA ALA A 159 2.93 1.17 8.91
C ALA A 159 2.60 -0.16 9.64
N ASN A 160 1.85 -1.04 8.97
CA ASN A 160 1.47 -2.37 9.44
C ASN A 160 0.81 -2.39 10.83
N ARG A 161 -0.02 -1.38 11.17
CA ARG A 161 -0.72 -1.29 12.47
C ARG A 161 -2.12 -1.90 12.51
N LEU A 162 -2.70 -2.26 11.36
CA LEU A 162 -3.97 -2.99 11.30
C LEU A 162 -3.74 -4.37 10.69
N SER A 163 -4.25 -5.41 11.36
CA SER A 163 -4.14 -6.81 10.93
C SER A 163 -4.84 -7.11 9.61
N PHE A 164 -4.41 -8.15 8.89
CA PHE A 164 -5.03 -8.54 7.62
C PHE A 164 -6.37 -9.24 7.76
N ASP A 165 -6.64 -9.89 8.89
CA ASP A 165 -7.84 -10.70 9.20
C ASP A 165 -9.05 -9.84 9.64
N ALA A 166 -9.17 -8.63 9.10
CA ALA A 166 -10.25 -7.73 9.44
C ALA A 166 -11.61 -8.22 8.90
N PRO A 167 -12.73 -7.93 9.58
CA PRO A 167 -14.07 -8.36 9.16
C PRO A 167 -14.51 -7.69 7.84
N PRO A 168 -15.52 -8.24 7.14
CA PRO A 168 -15.92 -7.78 5.80
C PRO A 168 -16.17 -6.28 5.67
N VAL A 169 -16.76 -5.64 6.69
CA VAL A 169 -17.01 -4.19 6.70
C VAL A 169 -15.72 -3.38 6.61
N VAL A 170 -14.67 -3.81 7.31
CA VAL A 170 -13.36 -3.14 7.33
C VAL A 170 -12.61 -3.43 6.04
N GLN A 171 -12.71 -4.65 5.51
CA GLN A 171 -12.13 -4.99 4.21
C GLN A 171 -12.79 -4.20 3.07
N ARG A 172 -14.10 -3.95 3.13
CA ARG A 172 -14.82 -3.09 2.19
C ARG A 172 -14.18 -1.71 2.13
N LEU A 173 -13.94 -1.08 3.28
CA LEU A 173 -13.32 0.25 3.37
C LEU A 173 -11.88 0.26 2.84
N ARG A 174 -11.09 -0.78 3.14
CA ARG A 174 -9.76 -0.93 2.52
C ARG A 174 -9.85 -1.00 1.01
N CYS A 175 -10.82 -1.74 0.49
CA CYS A 175 -11.00 -1.93 -0.94
C CYS A 175 -11.43 -0.64 -1.63
N LEU A 176 -12.43 0.04 -1.07
CA LEU A 176 -12.89 1.37 -1.51
C LEU A 176 -11.73 2.36 -1.56
N ALA A 177 -10.96 2.47 -0.46
CA ALA A 177 -9.81 3.35 -0.42
C ALA A 177 -8.76 2.99 -1.49
N ASN A 178 -8.46 1.69 -1.64
CA ASN A 178 -7.35 1.24 -2.47
C ASN A 178 -7.61 1.27 -3.98
N TYR A 179 -8.84 1.01 -4.39
CA TYR A 179 -9.19 0.82 -5.81
C TYR A 179 -10.06 1.94 -6.37
N GLU A 180 -10.72 2.72 -5.52
CA GLU A 180 -11.52 3.86 -5.94
C GLU A 180 -10.92 5.16 -5.43
N ALA A 181 -10.92 5.42 -4.12
CA ALA A 181 -10.58 6.75 -3.60
C ALA A 181 -9.13 7.19 -3.85
N LEU A 182 -8.15 6.27 -3.81
CA LEU A 182 -6.75 6.58 -4.11
C LEU A 182 -6.50 6.63 -5.62
N ARG A 183 -6.90 7.74 -6.22
CA ARG A 183 -6.57 8.10 -7.60
C ARG A 183 -5.31 8.97 -7.62
N PHE A 184 -4.41 8.70 -8.57
CA PHE A 184 -3.23 9.54 -8.76
C PHE A 184 -3.63 10.96 -9.16
N SER A 185 -2.78 11.93 -8.77
CA SER A 185 -2.91 13.32 -9.17
C SER A 185 -2.90 13.46 -10.71
N ASN A 186 -3.57 14.49 -11.23
CA ASN A 186 -3.72 14.70 -12.67
C ASN A 186 -2.40 14.64 -13.47
N PRO A 187 -1.28 15.23 -12.99
CA PRO A 187 0.01 15.12 -13.70
C PRO A 187 0.50 13.68 -13.86
N ILE A 188 0.41 12.87 -12.80
CA ILE A 188 0.84 11.47 -12.81
C ILE A 188 -0.10 10.63 -13.69
N LEU A 189 -1.40 10.83 -13.54
CA LEU A 189 -2.41 10.11 -14.32
C LEU A 189 -2.25 10.37 -15.82
N THR A 190 -2.15 11.64 -16.21
CA THR A 190 -2.01 12.04 -17.62
C THR A 190 -0.74 11.48 -18.24
N LEU A 191 0.37 11.46 -17.49
CA LEU A 191 1.61 10.84 -17.94
C LEU A 191 1.44 9.33 -18.14
N GLY A 192 0.80 8.64 -17.19
CA GLY A 192 0.50 7.22 -17.28
C GLY A 192 -0.37 6.88 -18.50
N GLU A 193 -1.45 7.63 -18.72
CA GLU A 193 -2.33 7.48 -19.87
C GLU A 193 -1.60 7.71 -21.20
N THR A 194 -0.73 8.72 -21.25
CA THR A 194 0.10 9.01 -22.42
C THR A 194 1.06 7.86 -22.72
N LEU A 195 1.68 7.27 -21.69
CA LEU A 195 2.56 6.10 -21.86
C LEU A 195 1.77 4.91 -22.40
N VAL A 196 0.62 4.60 -21.81
CA VAL A 196 -0.27 3.51 -22.26
C VAL A 196 -0.71 3.73 -23.70
N ALA A 197 -1.12 4.94 -24.06
CA ALA A 197 -1.55 5.28 -25.42
C ALA A 197 -0.42 5.01 -26.43
N ARG A 198 0.80 5.44 -26.13
CA ARG A 198 1.98 5.20 -26.99
C ARG A 198 2.33 3.73 -27.11
N MET A 199 2.22 2.96 -26.02
CA MET A 199 2.46 1.52 -26.06
C MET A 199 1.44 0.81 -26.96
N LYS A 200 0.15 1.17 -26.84
CA LYS A 200 -0.91 0.63 -27.70
C LYS A 200 -0.72 0.98 -29.17
N GLU A 201 -0.37 2.23 -29.46
CA GLU A 201 -0.09 2.70 -30.82
C GLU A 201 1.07 1.92 -31.46
N ARG A 202 2.20 1.77 -30.74
CA ARG A 202 3.36 1.02 -31.23
C ARG A 202 3.11 -0.48 -31.35
N SER A 203 2.11 -1.00 -30.64
CA SER A 203 1.65 -2.39 -30.72
C SER A 203 0.43 -2.56 -31.61
N ALA A 204 0.14 -1.63 -32.55
CA ALA A 204 -1.00 -1.71 -33.46
C ALA A 204 -1.06 -3.04 -34.25
N ASN A 205 0.09 -3.55 -34.71
CA ASN A 205 0.19 -4.84 -35.41
C ASN A 205 -0.20 -6.04 -34.52
N ASN A 206 -0.23 -5.86 -33.20
CA ASN A 206 -0.66 -6.85 -32.20
C ASN A 206 -1.99 -6.46 -31.54
N SER A 207 -2.85 -5.72 -32.24
CA SER A 207 -4.13 -5.22 -31.72
C SER A 207 -4.01 -4.36 -30.46
N GLY A 208 -2.90 -3.60 -30.33
CA GLY A 208 -2.62 -2.76 -29.17
C GLY A 208 -2.26 -3.53 -27.90
N LYS A 209 -1.97 -4.84 -27.99
CA LYS A 209 -1.59 -5.68 -26.86
C LYS A 209 -0.11 -5.53 -26.56
N TYR A 210 0.21 -5.27 -25.30
CA TYR A 210 1.58 -5.15 -24.80
C TYR A 210 1.70 -5.80 -23.42
N ILE A 211 2.93 -6.17 -23.03
CA ILE A 211 3.24 -6.73 -21.72
C ILE A 211 4.02 -5.68 -20.93
N SER A 212 3.66 -5.48 -19.67
CA SER A 212 4.40 -4.64 -18.73
C SER A 212 4.91 -5.52 -17.60
N VAL A 213 6.20 -5.42 -17.29
CA VAL A 213 6.85 -6.18 -16.22
C VAL A 213 7.53 -5.20 -15.27
N HIS A 214 7.13 -5.22 -14.01
CA HIS A 214 7.81 -4.47 -12.94
C HIS A 214 8.83 -5.41 -12.28
N LEU A 215 10.12 -5.18 -12.57
CA LEU A 215 11.21 -5.95 -11.99
C LEU A 215 11.78 -5.17 -10.81
N ARG A 216 11.54 -5.69 -9.61
CA ARG A 216 12.06 -5.14 -8.36
C ARG A 216 13.38 -5.82 -8.01
N PHE A 217 14.49 -5.28 -8.53
CA PHE A 217 15.83 -5.87 -8.47
C PHE A 217 16.85 -4.94 -7.80
N GLU A 218 16.45 -4.30 -6.70
CA GLU A 218 17.32 -3.48 -5.87
C GLU A 218 18.18 -4.33 -4.92
N GLU A 219 19.36 -3.83 -4.53
CA GLU A 219 20.33 -4.53 -3.66
C GLU A 219 19.68 -5.06 -2.37
N ASP A 220 18.74 -4.31 -1.79
CA ASP A 220 18.05 -4.70 -0.57
C ASP A 220 17.13 -5.91 -0.80
N MET A 221 16.39 -5.94 -1.91
CA MET A 221 15.51 -7.05 -2.28
C MET A 221 16.30 -8.30 -2.68
N VAL A 222 17.38 -8.14 -3.44
CA VAL A 222 18.29 -9.23 -3.83
C VAL A 222 19.00 -9.80 -2.59
N ALA A 223 19.46 -8.95 -1.68
CA ALA A 223 20.06 -9.38 -0.43
C ALA A 223 19.04 -10.10 0.48
N PHE A 224 17.81 -9.57 0.56
CA PHE A 224 16.71 -10.11 1.36
C PHE A 224 16.21 -11.47 0.86
N SER A 225 16.20 -11.68 -0.46
CA SER A 225 15.72 -12.94 -1.07
C SER A 225 16.57 -14.16 -0.67
N CYS A 226 17.81 -13.92 -0.20
CA CYS A 226 18.81 -14.95 0.09
C CYS A 226 19.11 -15.90 -1.09
N CYS A 227 18.67 -15.55 -2.30
CA CYS A 227 18.93 -16.34 -3.48
C CYS A 227 20.40 -16.24 -3.87
N VAL A 228 20.92 -17.30 -4.47
CA VAL A 228 22.23 -17.28 -5.13
C VAL A 228 21.99 -17.06 -6.60
N TYR A 229 22.50 -15.95 -7.11
CA TYR A 229 22.48 -15.62 -8.53
C TYR A 229 23.83 -15.98 -9.16
N ASP A 230 23.97 -15.71 -10.45
CA ASP A 230 25.11 -16.11 -11.28
C ASP A 230 26.28 -15.11 -11.26
N GLY A 231 26.28 -14.14 -10.34
CA GLY A 231 27.32 -13.11 -10.19
C GLY A 231 28.63 -13.59 -9.53
N GLY A 232 28.71 -14.87 -9.14
CA GLY A 232 29.92 -15.49 -8.59
C GLY A 232 30.21 -15.14 -7.11
N GLU A 233 31.44 -15.39 -6.64
CA GLU A 233 31.78 -15.24 -5.22
C GLU A 233 31.72 -13.79 -4.73
N ARG A 234 32.06 -12.82 -5.59
CA ARG A 234 32.02 -11.40 -5.24
C ARG A 234 30.59 -10.95 -4.91
N GLU A 235 29.61 -11.32 -5.73
CA GLU A 235 28.20 -11.05 -5.45
C GLU A 235 27.76 -11.68 -4.13
N LYS A 236 28.17 -12.92 -3.84
CA LYS A 236 27.81 -13.60 -2.58
C LYS A 236 28.34 -12.84 -1.36
N GLU A 237 29.57 -12.32 -1.44
CA GLU A 237 30.18 -11.52 -0.39
C GLU A 237 29.45 -10.18 -0.22
N ASP A 238 29.17 -9.49 -1.32
CA ASP A 238 28.43 -8.23 -1.33
C ASP A 238 27.02 -8.40 -0.73
N MET A 239 26.30 -9.46 -1.11
CA MET A 239 24.97 -9.76 -0.55
C MET A 239 25.03 -10.15 0.93
N LYS A 240 26.09 -10.82 1.40
CA LYS A 240 26.29 -11.05 2.84
C LYS A 240 26.51 -9.72 3.57
N ALA A 241 27.33 -8.83 3.02
CA ALA A 241 27.57 -7.51 3.60
C ALA A 241 26.29 -6.65 3.60
N ALA A 242 25.51 -6.66 2.52
CA ALA A 242 24.23 -5.97 2.42
C ALA A 242 23.22 -6.48 3.47
N ARG A 243 23.10 -7.80 3.64
CA ARG A 243 22.24 -8.41 4.67
C ARG A 243 22.63 -7.98 6.08
N GLU A 244 23.92 -7.98 6.39
CA GLU A 244 24.41 -7.55 7.71
C GLU A 244 24.18 -6.06 7.95
N ARG A 245 24.42 -5.21 6.94
CA ARG A 245 24.13 -3.76 7.02
C ARG A 245 22.64 -3.48 7.23
N GLY A 246 21.77 -4.10 6.44
CA GLY A 246 20.33 -3.80 6.43
C GLY A 246 19.53 -4.46 7.56
N TRP A 247 19.87 -5.69 7.93
CA TRP A 247 19.04 -6.51 8.84
C TRP A 247 19.77 -7.00 10.09
N LYS A 248 21.05 -6.65 10.29
CA LYS A 248 21.83 -6.91 11.52
C LYS A 248 21.66 -8.33 12.05
N GLY A 249 21.89 -9.32 11.19
CA GLY A 249 21.79 -10.74 11.55
C GLY A 249 20.38 -11.36 11.61
N LYS A 250 19.29 -10.61 11.39
CA LYS A 250 17.92 -11.17 11.38
C LYS A 250 17.67 -12.21 10.28
N LEU A 251 18.50 -12.23 9.23
CA LEU A 251 18.37 -13.14 8.09
C LEU A 251 19.34 -14.34 8.14
N ARG A 252 20.13 -14.49 9.22
CA ARG A 252 21.19 -15.52 9.32
C ARG A 252 20.73 -16.96 9.15
N ASN A 253 19.45 -17.26 9.45
CA ASN A 253 18.91 -18.62 9.41
C ASN A 253 18.11 -18.96 8.12
N LEU A 254 18.00 -18.02 7.16
CA LEU A 254 17.22 -18.19 5.92
C LEU A 254 18.03 -18.68 4.72
N VAL A 255 19.33 -18.93 4.90
CA VAL A 255 20.28 -19.29 3.83
C VAL A 255 20.09 -20.74 3.32
N ALA A 256 19.21 -21.52 3.94
CA ALA A 256 18.89 -22.86 3.49
C ALA A 256 17.83 -22.84 2.36
N LEU A 257 18.26 -23.19 1.15
CA LEU A 257 17.46 -23.55 -0.04
C LEU A 257 16.75 -22.40 -0.80
N PHE A 258 17.45 -21.67 -1.68
CA PHE A 258 16.85 -21.25 -2.96
C PHE A 258 17.94 -21.12 -4.05
N VAL A 259 18.12 -22.20 -4.84
CA VAL A 259 18.97 -22.24 -6.03
C VAL A 259 18.08 -22.16 -7.26
N LEU A 260 18.30 -21.19 -8.14
CA LEU A 260 17.56 -21.06 -9.39
C LEU A 260 18.03 -22.13 -10.40
N GLY A 261 17.19 -23.15 -10.61
CA GLY A 261 17.09 -23.87 -11.88
C GLY A 261 17.72 -25.27 -11.98
N ARG A 262 16.89 -26.31 -11.83
CA ARG A 262 16.74 -27.44 -12.78
C ARG A 262 15.47 -28.20 -12.40
N SER A 263 14.67 -28.56 -13.41
CA SER A 263 13.37 -29.22 -13.33
C SER A 263 13.21 -30.18 -12.14
N GLY A 264 12.30 -29.86 -11.21
CA GLY A 264 11.89 -30.76 -10.13
C GLY A 264 11.91 -30.10 -8.75
N LEU A 265 10.72 -29.67 -8.29
CA LEU A 265 10.30 -29.57 -6.88
C LEU A 265 11.42 -29.47 -5.82
N MET A 266 12.04 -28.30 -5.66
CA MET A 266 12.60 -27.84 -4.38
C MET A 266 12.74 -26.32 -4.36
N GLY A 267 12.08 -25.69 -3.38
CA GLY A 267 12.24 -24.28 -3.02
C GLY A 267 11.68 -23.29 -4.06
N ASN A 268 10.41 -22.91 -3.94
CA ASN A 268 9.91 -21.72 -4.63
C ASN A 268 10.58 -20.47 -4.04
N VAL A 269 11.46 -19.84 -4.82
CA VAL A 269 11.85 -18.44 -4.60
C VAL A 269 10.56 -17.66 -4.32
N PRO A 270 10.41 -16.96 -3.17
CA PRO A 270 9.25 -16.12 -2.98
C PRO A 270 9.32 -15.02 -4.05
N LEU A 271 8.46 -15.14 -5.07
CA LEU A 271 8.10 -14.04 -5.96
C LEU A 271 7.54 -12.94 -5.07
N LEU A 272 8.41 -12.01 -4.68
CA LEU A 272 8.04 -10.77 -4.02
C LEU A 272 7.45 -9.84 -5.09
N LEU A 273 6.19 -10.11 -5.46
CA LEU A 273 5.32 -9.22 -6.22
C LEU A 273 4.81 -8.09 -5.31
#